data_AF-A0A0K9PSY3-F1
#
_entry.id   AF-A0A0K9PSY3-F1
#
_cell.length_a   1.000
_cell.length_b   1.000
_cell.length_c   1.000
_cell.angle_alpha   90.00
_cell.angle_beta   90.00
_cell.angle_gamma   90.00
#
_symmetry.space_group_name_H-M   'P 1'
#
loop_
_entity.id
_entity.type
_entity.pdbx_description
1 polymer ?
#
loop_
_entity_poly.entity_id
_entity_poly.type
_entity_poly.pdbx_seq_one_letter_code
_entity_poly.pdbx_strand_id
1 'polypeptide(L)'
;MKRGLKAYGAILRLVRKLPQEVRPYYAKYTRENFVNYREMDDGKAGEDEVYHRAYTHAIWVLNKYSVDEDAAADLKKMCSG
;
A
#
# COMPACT_ATOMS: atom_id res chain seq x y z
N MET A 1 6.65 0.90 -15.81
CA MET A 1 6.82 1.01 -14.34
C MET A 1 6.37 -0.30 -13.72
N LYS A 2 7.24 -1.02 -13.00
CA LYS A 2 6.95 -2.33 -12.38
C LYS A 2 5.75 -2.26 -11.42
N ARG A 3 4.97 -3.35 -11.27
CA ARG A 3 3.75 -3.40 -10.44
C ARG A 3 4.02 -2.91 -9.00
N GLY A 4 5.15 -3.33 -8.42
CA GLY A 4 5.58 -2.92 -7.08
C GLY A 4 5.76 -1.42 -6.89
N LEU A 5 6.31 -0.71 -7.89
CA LEU A 5 6.47 0.75 -7.84
C LEU A 5 5.13 1.48 -7.89
N LYS A 6 4.16 0.96 -8.65
CA LYS A 6 2.80 1.52 -8.71
C LYS A 6 2.08 1.36 -7.38
N ALA A 7 2.14 0.15 -6.79
CA ALA A 7 1.55 -0.13 -5.47
C ALA A 7 2.16 0.75 -4.38
N TYR A 8 3.48 0.89 -4.34
CA TYR A 8 4.17 1.78 -3.41
C TYR A 8 3.76 3.25 -3.55
N GLY A 9 3.67 3.75 -4.79
CA GLY A 9 3.19 5.09 -5.05
C GLY A 9 1.75 5.31 -4.58
N ALA A 10 0.88 4.30 -4.73
CA ALA A 10 -0.49 4.34 -4.23
C ALA A 10 -0.54 4.37 -2.70
N ILE A 11 0.24 3.54 -2.01
CA ILE A 11 0.31 3.55 -0.54
C ILE A 11 0.79 4.91 -0.03
N LEU A 12 1.82 5.52 -0.65
CA LEU A 12 2.26 6.87 -0.27
C LEU A 12 1.19 7.94 -0.51
N ARG A 13 0.28 7.76 -1.47
CA ARG A 13 -0.88 8.66 -1.63
C ARG A 13 -1.90 8.47 -0.51
N LEU A 14 -2.13 7.24 -0.06
CA LEU A 14 -2.97 6.95 1.10
C LEU A 14 -2.41 7.55 2.39
N VAL A 15 -1.09 7.46 2.61
CA VAL A 15 -0.44 8.08 3.78
C VAL A 15 -0.71 9.59 3.86
N ARG A 16 -0.82 10.28 2.71
CA ARG A 16 -1.16 11.71 2.68
C ARG A 16 -2.60 12.01 3.13
N LYS A 17 -3.49 11.03 3.09
CA LYS A 17 -4.89 11.14 3.54
C LYS A 17 -5.05 10.94 5.05
N LEU A 18 -4.04 10.39 5.72
CA LEU A 18 -4.05 10.21 7.17
C LEU A 18 -3.92 11.56 7.93
N PRO A 19 -4.26 11.59 9.23
CA PRO A 19 -3.96 12.74 10.10
C PRO A 19 -2.48 13.13 10.07
N GLN A 20 -2.18 14.42 10.14
CA GLN A 20 -0.84 14.96 9.89
C GLN A 20 0.22 14.39 10.82
N GLU A 21 -0.14 14.17 12.08
CA GLU A 21 0.71 13.68 13.15
C GLU A 21 1.18 12.23 12.94
N VAL A 22 0.40 11.42 12.20
CA VAL A 22 0.75 10.01 11.95
C VAL A 22 1.43 9.77 10.60
N ARG A 23 1.38 10.74 9.68
CA ARG A 23 1.99 10.59 8.34
C ARG A 23 3.47 10.25 8.38
N PRO A 24 4.33 10.86 9.23
CA PRO A 24 5.75 10.54 9.25
C PRO A 24 6.02 9.08 9.62
N TYR A 25 5.26 8.56 10.58
CA TYR A 25 5.33 7.16 11.00
C TYR A 25 4.96 6.22 9.85
N TYR A 26 3.79 6.42 9.23
CA TYR A 26 3.34 5.52 8.16
C TYR A 26 4.16 5.68 6.88
N ALA A 27 4.71 6.86 6.58
CA ALA A 27 5.63 7.05 5.46
C ALA A 27 6.95 6.31 5.68
N LYS A 28 7.48 6.33 6.91
CA LYS A 28 8.66 5.55 7.29
C LYS A 28 8.38 4.06 7.20
N TYR A 29 7.30 3.59 7.83
CA TYR A 29 6.88 2.19 7.78
C TYR A 29 6.71 1.69 6.34
N THR A 30 6.07 2.48 5.47
CA THR A 30 5.92 2.13 4.05
C THR A 30 7.27 1.99 3.35
N ARG A 31 8.23 2.89 3.60
CA ARG A 31 9.57 2.82 3.00
C ARG A 31 10.36 1.60 3.47
N GLU A 32 10.30 1.28 4.75
CA GLU A 32 11.00 0.12 5.33
C GLU A 32 10.43 -1.18 4.78
N ASN A 33 9.11 -1.26 4.65
CA ASN A 33 8.44 -2.41 4.05
C ASN A 33 8.55 -2.45 2.52
N PHE A 34 8.83 -1.32 1.85
CA PHE A 34 8.93 -1.24 0.39
C PHE A 34 10.02 -2.15 -0.20
N VAL A 35 11.07 -2.45 0.57
CA VAL A 35 12.13 -3.39 0.15
C VAL A 35 11.53 -4.76 -0.22
N ASN A 36 10.48 -5.18 0.49
CA ASN A 36 9.76 -6.43 0.22
C ASN A 36 8.99 -6.42 -1.11
N TYR A 37 8.76 -5.25 -1.72
CA TYR A 37 8.01 -5.10 -2.98
C TYR A 37 8.90 -4.88 -4.20
N ARG A 38 10.18 -4.51 -3.99
CA ARG A 38 11.10 -4.12 -5.06
C ARG A 38 11.74 -5.33 -5.76
N GLU A 39 11.92 -6.42 -5.02
CA GLU A 39 12.56 -7.66 -5.49
C GLU A 39 11.55 -8.72 -5.98
N MET A 40 10.26 -8.40 -5.90
CA MET A 40 9.21 -9.24 -6.45
C MET A 40 9.23 -9.12 -7.98
N ASP A 41 9.34 -10.28 -8.64
CA ASP A 41 9.43 -10.41 -10.09
C ASP A 41 8.06 -10.75 -10.66
N ASP A 42 7.60 -9.92 -11.60
CA ASP A 42 6.24 -9.92 -12.16
C ASP A 42 5.92 -11.35 -12.68
N GLY A 43 5.16 -12.16 -11.92
CA GLY A 43 4.70 -13.49 -12.36
C GLY A 43 4.80 -14.67 -11.39
N LYS A 44 5.18 -14.48 -10.11
CA LYS A 44 5.16 -15.56 -9.11
C LYS A 44 3.94 -15.45 -8.18
N ALA A 45 3.33 -16.60 -7.84
CA ALA A 45 2.19 -16.69 -6.92
C ALA A 45 2.39 -16.01 -5.54
N GLY A 46 3.64 -15.79 -5.11
CA GLY A 46 3.95 -15.05 -3.88
C GLY A 46 3.73 -13.53 -3.96
N GLU A 47 3.66 -12.96 -5.17
CA GLU A 47 3.46 -11.52 -5.36
C GLU A 47 2.05 -11.08 -5.00
N ASP A 48 1.05 -11.83 -5.46
CA ASP A 48 -0.36 -11.51 -5.20
C ASP A 48 -0.67 -11.58 -3.70
N GLU A 49 -0.05 -12.50 -2.97
CA GLU A 49 -0.17 -12.56 -1.51
C GLU A 49 0.44 -11.33 -0.83
N VAL A 50 1.59 -10.84 -1.30
CA VAL A 50 2.21 -9.62 -0.78
C VAL A 50 1.38 -8.39 -1.10
N TYR A 51 0.87 -8.25 -2.33
CA TYR A 51 -0.02 -7.15 -2.70
C TYR A 51 -1.35 -7.21 -1.94
N HIS A 52 -1.88 -8.41 -1.70
CA HIS A 52 -3.09 -8.61 -0.90
C HIS A 52 -2.85 -8.19 0.55
N ARG A 53 -1.74 -8.61 1.18
CA ARG A 53 -1.36 -8.16 2.53
C ARG A 53 -1.21 -6.64 2.60
N ALA A 54 -0.59 -6.04 1.59
CA ALA A 54 -0.42 -4.59 1.51
C ALA A 54 -1.76 -3.85 1.46
N TYR A 55 -2.68 -4.35 0.63
CA TYR A 55 -4.03 -3.81 0.52
C TYR A 55 -4.79 -3.94 1.85
N THR A 56 -4.80 -5.13 2.45
CA THR A 56 -5.46 -5.38 3.74
C THR A 56 -4.90 -4.49 4.84
N HIS A 57 -3.58 -4.32 4.90
CA HIS A 57 -2.96 -3.43 5.87
C HIS A 57 -3.33 -1.96 5.62
N ALA A 58 -3.33 -1.52 4.35
CA ALA A 58 -3.73 -0.17 4.01
C ALA A 58 -5.18 0.12 4.44
N ILE A 59 -6.13 -0.79 4.17
CA ILE A 59 -7.52 -0.67 4.61
C ILE A 59 -7.60 -0.59 6.14
N TRP A 60 -6.89 -1.46 6.86
CA TRP A 60 -6.87 -1.42 8.31
C TRP A 60 -6.38 -0.07 8.86
N VAL A 61 -5.33 0.50 8.26
CA VAL A 61 -4.83 1.83 8.65
C VAL A 61 -5.84 2.92 8.33
N LEU A 62 -6.50 2.90 7.17
CA LEU A 62 -7.52 3.88 6.81
C LEU A 62 -8.68 3.85 7.81
N ASN A 63 -9.19 2.66 8.12
CA ASN A 63 -10.27 2.47 9.09
C ASN A 63 -9.88 2.92 10.49
N LYS A 64 -8.64 2.66 10.91
CA LYS A 64 -8.12 3.12 12.20
C LYS A 64 -8.20 4.64 12.38
N TYR A 65 -8.10 5.40 11.29
CA TYR A 65 -8.16 6.86 11.31
C TYR A 65 -9.44 7.42 10.66
N SER A 66 -10.48 6.60 10.53
CA SER A 66 -11.78 6.99 9.94
C SER A 66 -11.65 7.63 8.54
N VAL A 67 -10.65 7.21 7.77
CA VAL A 67 -10.52 7.59 6.36
C VAL A 67 -11.32 6.61 5.52
N ASP A 68 -12.11 7.14 4.59
CA ASP A 68 -12.93 6.36 3.67
C ASP A 68 -12.10 5.31 2.91
N GLU A 69 -12.56 4.06 2.91
CA GLU A 69 -11.96 2.94 2.20
C GLU A 69 -11.90 3.19 0.68
N ASP A 70 -12.80 4.01 0.14
CA ASP A 70 -12.81 4.41 -1.28
C ASP A 70 -11.51 5.12 -1.69
N ALA A 71 -10.78 5.70 -0.73
CA ALA A 71 -9.44 6.24 -0.98
C ALA A 71 -8.47 5.18 -1.50
N ALA A 72 -8.68 3.89 -1.19
CA ALA A 72 -7.86 2.76 -1.61
C ALA A 72 -8.34 2.08 -2.90
N ALA A 73 -9.34 2.64 -3.62
CA ALA A 73 -9.85 2.04 -4.85
C ALA A 73 -8.76 1.79 -5.91
N ASP A 74 -7.81 2.72 -6.04
CA ASP A 74 -6.66 2.57 -6.94
C ASP A 74 -5.73 1.44 -6.50
N LEU A 75 -5.50 1.29 -5.20
CA LEU A 75 -4.67 0.21 -4.65
C LEU A 75 -5.36 -1.15 -4.84
N LYS A 76 -6.67 -1.23 -4.61
CA LYS A 76 -7.48 -2.44 -4.83
C LYS A 76 -7.35 -2.95 -6.26
N LYS A 77 -7.52 -2.07 -7.25
CA LYS A 77 -7.37 -2.42 -8.68
C LYS A 77 -5.98 -2.96 -9.01
N MET A 78 -4.93 -2.45 -8.35
CA MET A 78 -3.55 -2.91 -8.56
C MET A 78 -3.23 -4.22 -7.85
N CYS A 79 -3.87 -4.50 -6.71
CA CYS A 79 -3.65 -5.70 -5.90
C CYS A 79 -4.56 -6.87 -6.29
N SER A 80 -5.65 -6.64 -7.02
CA SER A 80 -6.61 -7.66 -7.46
C SER A 80 -6.49 -8.05 -8.94
N GLY A 81 -5.45 -7.54 -9.63
CA GLY A 81 -5.19 -7.79 -11.06
C GLY A 81 -4.15 -8.87 -11.32
#